data_AF-A0A1Q3FLP9-F1
#
_entry.id   AF-A0A1Q3FLP9-F1
#
_cell.length_a   1.000
_cell.length_b   1.000
_cell.length_c   1.000
_cell.angle_alpha   90.00
_cell.angle_beta   90.00
_cell.angle_gamma   90.00
#
_symmetry.space_group_name_H-M   'P 1'
#
loop_
_entity.id
_entity.type
_entity.pdbx_description
1 polymer ?
#
loop_
_entity_poly.entity_id
_entity_poly.type
_entity_poly.pdbx_seq_one_letter_code
_entity_poly.pdbx_strand_id
1 'polypeptide(L)'
;MSDLEEIGDMSNFDAWLEKDFLSKISRLETECEDAREKIKTLDKDLRKKTIECDILRAKVGKLETVPSNNAASTEKIENLEKELKRKTMELDILRSKLSNSETKTEGSNDLVERVKQLEKELKKRIIENGILRGKLTDIDSQPPTPEAQEKLDELVRGLQRTESVVMKEKIKELEGDHEASERTGELERELKKKSIESDILRSKLKQFENSPGSNQDSNDRIRELEKQVRKYQIEADILRGKVTSMESDAANRDEEESNDKIEELEKGLQRSTTEGNMLRAKMKMFETDASAAHDSSSEKIEELKRGLKKSTTESHILRSKLSEMENKQTASGASTYKIETLEQELKKKVIENDILRSKVEQLERVPLADSPANAKVEELQKEVRKLKIENDILRSKLNQAEEEPSDSQESSDRITELENSLKKRSIETDILRAKVVQLECELSPSKNFNERIEDLESEMKKKMLENDILKSKVSQLESEVLKHQFEGTKKGDSQEIKKLKEKHEEVLTKAKELLFERTKTVKTQEMQIKALQNQIENIKEVVTITKDMLNIRNMEHEQLQTRFENIDSRMQAEREQQTLLEKKLAASTKAYNDLKDEYTKQVELFKDIQKTYTEKIELIKEEAEQVRNGRK
;
A
#
# COMPACT_ATOMS: atom_id res chain seq x y z
N MET A 1 -14.68 33.13 -1.29
CA MET A 1 -16.07 32.63 -1.13
C MET A 1 -16.63 32.04 -2.42
N SER A 2 -16.17 32.46 -3.61
CA SER A 2 -16.64 31.94 -4.90
C SER A 2 -16.24 30.48 -5.20
N ASP A 3 -15.15 29.98 -4.63
CA ASP A 3 -14.68 28.59 -4.87
C ASP A 3 -15.42 27.52 -4.06
N LEU A 4 -16.33 27.92 -3.16
CA LEU A 4 -17.12 26.99 -2.35
C LEU A 4 -18.48 26.63 -2.98
N GLU A 5 -18.91 27.35 -4.03
CA GLU A 5 -20.18 27.09 -4.71
C GLU A 5 -20.09 26.00 -5.80
N GLU A 6 -18.88 25.61 -6.23
CA GLU A 6 -18.68 24.53 -7.20
C GLU A 6 -18.69 23.12 -6.59
N ILE A 7 -18.75 22.99 -5.26
CA ILE A 7 -18.77 21.71 -4.52
C ILE A 7 -20.22 21.17 -4.38
N GLY A 8 -21.07 21.44 -5.36
CA GLY A 8 -22.44 20.90 -5.42
C GLY A 8 -22.52 19.50 -6.06
N ASP A 9 -21.47 19.09 -6.76
CA ASP A 9 -21.45 17.83 -7.52
C ASP A 9 -20.60 16.78 -6.81
N MET A 10 -21.26 15.87 -6.10
CA MET A 10 -20.68 14.79 -5.28
C MET A 10 -19.84 13.76 -6.09
N SER A 11 -19.80 13.89 -7.41
CA SER A 11 -18.90 13.14 -8.29
C SER A 11 -17.49 13.73 -8.36
N ASN A 12 -17.31 14.99 -7.95
CA ASN A 12 -16.09 15.77 -8.19
C ASN A 12 -15.21 15.92 -6.93
N PHE A 13 -15.65 15.46 -5.76
CA PHE A 13 -14.92 15.60 -4.49
C PHE A 13 -13.65 14.74 -4.43
N ASP A 14 -13.71 13.50 -4.93
CA ASP A 14 -12.53 12.62 -4.97
C ASP A 14 -11.47 13.15 -5.95
N ALA A 15 -11.90 13.71 -7.08
CA ALA A 15 -11.02 14.38 -8.04
C ALA A 15 -10.42 15.68 -7.47
N TRP A 16 -11.20 16.44 -6.70
CA TRP A 16 -10.73 17.63 -6.00
C TRP A 16 -9.71 17.29 -4.90
N LEU A 17 -9.98 16.26 -4.08
CA LEU A 17 -9.04 15.75 -3.08
C LEU A 17 -7.75 15.25 -3.72
N GLU A 18 -7.85 14.43 -4.77
CA GLU A 18 -6.69 13.93 -5.49
C GLU A 18 -5.85 15.08 -6.04
N LYS A 19 -6.50 16.10 -6.63
CA LYS A 19 -5.82 17.31 -7.11
C LYS A 19 -5.14 18.11 -6.01
N ASP A 20 -5.82 18.39 -4.89
CA ASP A 20 -5.26 19.18 -3.77
C ASP A 20 -4.06 18.48 -3.13
N PHE A 21 -4.15 17.16 -2.90
CA PHE A 21 -3.03 16.40 -2.35
C PHE A 21 -1.89 16.25 -3.37
N LEU A 22 -2.17 16.03 -4.65
CA LEU A 22 -1.13 15.94 -5.69
C LEU A 22 -0.41 17.28 -5.88
N SER A 23 -1.12 18.41 -5.83
CA SER A 23 -0.49 19.74 -5.84
C SER A 23 0.39 19.94 -4.61
N LYS A 24 -0.05 19.51 -3.42
CA LYS A 24 0.74 19.62 -2.18
C LYS A 24 1.99 18.75 -2.22
N ILE A 25 1.88 17.54 -2.76
CA ILE A 25 3.02 16.63 -2.97
C ILE A 25 3.99 17.26 -3.96
N SER A 26 3.50 17.73 -5.11
CA SER A 26 4.34 18.33 -6.16
C SER A 26 5.13 19.53 -5.61
N ARG A 27 4.47 20.42 -4.87
CA ARG A 27 5.12 21.59 -4.24
C ARG A 27 6.26 21.18 -3.28
N LEU A 28 6.00 20.19 -2.42
CA LEU A 28 7.00 19.70 -1.48
C LEU A 28 8.15 18.97 -2.18
N GLU A 29 7.89 18.27 -3.29
CA GLU A 29 8.92 17.65 -4.12
C GLU A 29 9.82 18.70 -4.80
N THR A 30 9.23 19.77 -5.34
CA THR A 30 9.99 20.89 -5.94
C THR A 30 10.88 21.56 -4.89
N GLU A 31 10.32 21.93 -3.72
CA GLU A 31 11.08 22.53 -2.62
C GLU A 31 12.26 21.65 -2.16
N CYS A 32 12.11 20.33 -2.19
CA CYS A 32 13.18 19.39 -1.86
C CYS A 32 14.27 19.35 -2.95
N GLU A 33 13.89 19.38 -4.22
CA GLU A 33 14.86 19.36 -5.32
C GLU A 33 15.65 20.68 -5.41
N ASP A 34 14.99 21.81 -5.19
CA ASP A 34 15.65 23.13 -5.15
C ASP A 34 16.65 23.23 -4.00
N ALA A 35 16.30 22.69 -2.82
CA ALA A 35 17.22 22.60 -1.70
C ALA A 35 18.46 21.75 -2.04
N ARG A 36 18.29 20.64 -2.77
CA ARG A 36 19.38 19.77 -3.21
C ARG A 36 20.28 20.44 -4.25
N GLU A 37 19.71 21.10 -5.25
CA GLU A 37 20.48 21.84 -6.26
C GLU A 37 21.27 23.00 -5.65
N LYS A 38 20.69 23.70 -4.66
CA LYS A 38 21.38 24.75 -3.91
C LYS A 38 22.60 24.21 -3.14
N ILE A 39 22.49 23.04 -2.52
CA ILE A 39 23.61 22.37 -1.86
C ILE A 39 24.69 21.95 -2.86
N LYS A 40 24.31 21.32 -3.99
CA LYS A 40 25.27 20.95 -5.05
C LYS A 40 26.05 22.16 -5.55
N THR A 41 25.37 23.28 -5.75
CA THR A 41 25.98 24.53 -6.21
C THR A 41 26.95 25.09 -5.16
N LEU A 42 26.54 25.12 -3.88
CA LEU A 42 27.40 25.56 -2.79
C LEU A 42 28.63 24.67 -2.60
N ASP A 43 28.51 23.34 -2.73
CA ASP A 43 29.64 22.41 -2.67
C ASP A 43 30.63 22.63 -3.82
N LYS A 44 30.12 22.86 -5.04
CA LYS A 44 30.95 23.19 -6.20
C LYS A 44 31.75 24.47 -6.00
N ASP A 45 31.10 25.53 -5.50
CA ASP A 45 31.74 26.80 -5.20
C ASP A 45 32.77 26.69 -4.08
N LEU A 46 32.45 25.92 -3.04
CA LEU A 46 33.36 25.64 -1.92
C LEU A 46 34.61 24.87 -2.37
N ARG A 47 34.48 23.87 -3.25
CA ARG A 47 35.62 23.17 -3.86
C ARG A 47 36.49 24.11 -4.68
N LYS A 48 35.88 24.94 -5.54
CA LYS A 48 36.62 25.91 -6.37
C LYS A 48 37.40 26.89 -5.48
N LYS A 49 36.76 27.41 -4.43
CA LYS A 49 37.39 28.34 -3.48
C LYS A 49 38.48 27.69 -2.64
N THR A 50 38.33 26.43 -2.28
CA THR A 50 39.39 25.66 -1.60
C THR A 50 40.63 25.56 -2.47
N ILE A 51 40.48 25.26 -3.77
CA ILE A 51 41.59 25.22 -4.73
C ILE A 51 42.24 26.60 -4.88
N GLU A 52 41.46 27.69 -4.97
CA GLU A 52 41.98 29.06 -5.01
C GLU A 52 42.86 29.38 -3.78
N CYS A 53 42.37 29.05 -2.58
CA CYS A 53 43.10 29.23 -1.32
C CYS A 53 44.41 28.40 -1.27
N ASP A 54 44.37 27.15 -1.74
CA ASP A 54 45.56 26.28 -1.74
C ASP A 54 46.62 26.76 -2.74
N ILE A 55 46.21 27.26 -3.91
CA ILE A 55 47.13 27.88 -4.88
C ILE A 55 47.77 29.14 -4.29
N LEU A 56 46.99 30.00 -3.62
CA LEU A 56 47.51 31.21 -2.97
C LEU A 56 48.47 30.85 -1.82
N ARG A 57 48.13 29.86 -0.99
CA ARG A 57 49.02 29.37 0.09
C ARG A 57 50.34 28.84 -0.47
N ALA A 58 50.30 28.10 -1.58
CA ALA A 58 51.50 27.62 -2.26
C ALA A 58 52.33 28.76 -2.87
N LYS A 59 51.70 29.83 -3.37
CA LYS A 59 52.40 31.02 -3.88
C LYS A 59 53.07 31.83 -2.77
N VAL A 60 52.39 32.03 -1.65
CA VAL A 60 52.95 32.70 -0.46
C VAL A 60 54.16 31.92 0.06
N GLY A 61 54.01 30.61 0.29
CA GLY A 61 55.12 29.78 0.80
C GLY A 61 56.33 29.73 -0.14
N LYS A 62 56.14 29.75 -1.47
CA LYS A 62 57.25 29.83 -2.43
C LYS A 62 58.02 31.16 -2.33
N LEU A 63 57.33 32.27 -2.08
CA LEU A 63 57.96 33.60 -2.00
C LEU A 63 58.64 33.83 -0.64
N GLU A 64 58.13 33.24 0.45
CA GLU A 64 58.77 33.28 1.78
C GLU A 64 60.14 32.58 1.81
N THR A 65 60.35 31.56 0.97
CA THR A 65 61.63 30.83 0.90
C THR A 65 62.75 31.56 0.15
N VAL A 66 62.48 32.73 -0.45
CA VAL A 66 63.47 33.52 -1.20
C VAL A 66 64.15 34.53 -0.25
N PRO A 67 65.50 34.58 -0.15
CA PRO A 67 66.20 35.49 0.76
C PRO A 67 65.85 36.97 0.55
N SER A 68 65.31 37.58 1.61
CA SER A 68 64.81 38.94 1.70
C SER A 68 65.92 39.99 1.59
N ASN A 69 66.13 40.53 0.38
CA ASN A 69 66.89 41.76 0.17
C ASN A 69 66.18 42.73 -0.80
N ASN A 70 64.91 42.50 -1.12
CA ASN A 70 64.19 43.30 -2.12
C ASN A 70 62.81 43.71 -1.57
N ALA A 71 62.61 45.01 -1.33
CA ALA A 71 61.38 45.58 -0.78
C ALA A 71 60.13 45.26 -1.64
N ALA A 72 60.33 45.08 -2.96
CA ALA A 72 59.28 44.67 -3.88
C ALA A 72 58.77 43.23 -3.64
N SER A 73 59.63 42.34 -3.13
CA SER A 73 59.25 40.96 -2.81
C SER A 73 58.45 40.88 -1.52
N THR A 74 58.79 41.70 -0.51
CA THR A 74 58.05 41.80 0.76
C THR A 74 56.66 42.41 0.56
N GLU A 75 56.54 43.45 -0.26
CA GLU A 75 55.23 44.06 -0.59
C GLU A 75 54.32 43.09 -1.35
N LYS A 76 54.90 42.27 -2.25
CA LYS A 76 54.17 41.25 -3.00
C LYS A 76 53.68 40.10 -2.11
N ILE A 77 54.46 39.69 -1.11
CA ILE A 77 54.04 38.70 -0.10
C ILE A 77 52.90 39.28 0.73
N GLU A 78 53.03 40.51 1.23
CA GLU A 78 51.98 41.15 2.04
C GLU A 78 50.64 41.27 1.28
N ASN A 79 50.69 41.61 -0.02
CA ASN A 79 49.50 41.67 -0.86
C ASN A 79 48.86 40.29 -1.08
N LEU A 80 49.66 39.24 -1.31
CA LEU A 80 49.17 37.87 -1.44
C LEU A 80 48.61 37.31 -0.12
N GLU A 81 49.17 37.69 1.03
CA GLU A 81 48.64 37.34 2.35
C GLU A 81 47.31 38.03 2.63
N LYS A 82 47.16 39.32 2.28
CA LYS A 82 45.88 40.04 2.36
C LYS A 82 44.83 39.39 1.47
N GLU A 83 45.20 38.97 0.26
CA GLU A 83 44.32 38.24 -0.65
C GLU A 83 43.94 36.85 -0.10
N LEU A 84 44.91 36.10 0.43
CA LEU A 84 44.67 34.80 1.06
C LEU A 84 43.73 34.92 2.27
N LYS A 85 43.89 35.94 3.12
CA LYS A 85 42.98 36.21 4.25
C LYS A 85 41.55 36.49 3.78
N ARG A 86 41.38 37.33 2.75
CA ARG A 86 40.06 37.60 2.15
C ARG A 86 39.41 36.33 1.60
N LYS A 87 40.16 35.53 0.84
CA LYS A 87 39.67 34.27 0.26
C LYS A 87 39.36 33.21 1.31
N THR A 88 40.10 33.19 2.41
CA THR A 88 39.82 32.31 3.55
C THR A 88 38.51 32.70 4.23
N MET A 89 38.25 34.00 4.44
CA MET A 89 36.96 34.46 4.96
C MET A 89 35.78 34.15 4.02
N GLU A 90 35.95 34.31 2.70
CA GLU A 90 34.95 33.88 1.71
C GLU A 90 34.64 32.38 1.83
N LEU A 91 35.67 31.56 2.02
CA LEU A 91 35.55 30.11 2.17
C LEU A 91 34.82 29.73 3.46
N ASP A 92 35.11 30.39 4.58
CA ASP A 92 34.42 30.18 5.85
C ASP A 92 32.94 30.57 5.78
N ILE A 93 32.60 31.65 5.06
CA ILE A 93 31.20 32.03 4.79
C ILE A 93 30.49 30.95 3.97
N LEU A 94 31.15 30.39 2.95
CA LEU A 94 30.59 29.29 2.16
C LEU A 94 30.40 28.02 3.00
N ARG A 95 31.34 27.69 3.89
CA ARG A 95 31.20 26.58 4.85
C ARG A 95 30.01 26.76 5.77
N SER A 96 29.83 27.97 6.31
CA SER A 96 28.68 28.29 7.17
C SER A 96 27.35 28.23 6.40
N LYS A 97 27.30 28.74 5.16
CA LYS A 97 26.13 28.65 4.30
C LYS A 97 25.77 27.21 3.93
N LEU A 98 26.78 26.41 3.58
CA LEU A 98 26.61 24.99 3.27
C LEU A 98 26.07 24.22 4.48
N SER A 99 26.67 24.42 5.67
CA SER A 99 26.21 23.79 6.92
C SER A 99 24.77 24.18 7.28
N ASN A 100 24.39 25.46 7.12
CA ASN A 100 23.01 25.89 7.36
C ASN A 100 22.03 25.28 6.33
N SER A 101 22.45 25.16 5.07
CA SER A 101 21.66 24.49 4.03
C SER A 101 21.53 22.98 4.27
N GLU A 102 22.59 22.32 4.74
CA GLU A 102 22.60 20.90 5.11
C GLU A 102 21.65 20.62 6.29
N THR A 103 21.63 21.47 7.32
CA THR A 103 20.67 21.36 8.43
C THR A 103 19.22 21.58 8.00
N LYS A 104 18.98 22.41 6.97
CA LYS A 104 17.65 22.57 6.37
C LYS A 104 17.24 21.34 5.57
N THR A 105 18.20 20.63 4.94
CA THR A 105 17.91 19.37 4.25
C THR A 105 17.73 18.17 5.18
N GLU A 106 18.24 18.19 6.41
CA GLU A 106 17.82 17.20 7.42
C GLU A 106 16.31 17.32 7.71
N GLY A 107 15.77 18.55 7.76
CA GLY A 107 14.33 18.79 7.73
C GLY A 107 13.65 18.44 6.40
N SER A 108 14.37 18.43 5.27
CA SER A 108 13.86 17.95 3.97
C SER A 108 13.69 16.44 3.94
N ASN A 109 14.53 15.66 4.63
CA ASN A 109 14.28 14.23 4.79
C ASN A 109 13.00 13.96 5.60
N ASP A 110 12.72 14.78 6.62
CA ASP A 110 11.45 14.77 7.34
C ASP A 110 10.27 15.18 6.42
N LEU A 111 10.47 16.13 5.51
CA LEU A 111 9.48 16.51 4.49
C LEU A 111 9.23 15.38 3.48
N VAL A 112 10.26 14.69 3.02
CA VAL A 112 10.14 13.51 2.13
C VAL A 112 9.37 12.38 2.83
N GLU A 113 9.64 12.17 4.13
CA GLU A 113 8.90 11.20 4.93
C GLU A 113 7.44 11.64 5.15
N ARG A 114 7.21 12.94 5.32
CA ARG A 114 5.86 13.54 5.40
C ARG A 114 5.10 13.48 4.09
N VAL A 115 5.74 13.69 2.94
CA VAL A 115 5.18 13.48 1.59
C VAL A 115 4.76 12.03 1.43
N LYS A 116 5.64 11.09 1.75
CA LYS A 116 5.35 9.64 1.69
C LYS A 116 4.20 9.25 2.62
N GLN A 117 4.05 9.92 3.76
CA GLN A 117 2.94 9.72 4.68
C GLN A 117 1.62 10.31 4.14
N LEU A 118 1.67 11.49 3.52
CA LEU A 118 0.52 12.11 2.86
C LEU A 118 0.05 11.30 1.64
N GLU A 119 0.96 10.76 0.84
CA GLU A 119 0.65 9.84 -0.26
C GLU A 119 -0.04 8.56 0.22
N LYS A 120 0.43 8.00 1.35
CA LYS A 120 -0.21 6.82 1.96
C LYS A 120 -1.60 7.14 2.47
N GLU A 121 -1.78 8.28 3.13
CA GLU A 121 -3.10 8.70 3.63
C GLU A 121 -4.06 8.99 2.46
N LEU A 122 -3.60 9.66 1.39
CA LEU A 122 -4.40 9.89 0.18
C LEU A 122 -4.87 8.57 -0.44
N LYS A 123 -3.94 7.63 -0.69
CA LYS A 123 -4.28 6.32 -1.27
C LYS A 123 -5.28 5.56 -0.39
N LYS A 124 -5.07 5.58 0.93
CA LYS A 124 -5.98 4.96 1.88
C LYS A 124 -7.39 5.56 1.82
N ARG A 125 -7.50 6.89 1.73
CA ARG A 125 -8.79 7.60 1.66
C ARG A 125 -9.52 7.37 0.34
N ILE A 126 -8.81 7.36 -0.79
CA ILE A 126 -9.38 7.02 -2.10
C ILE A 126 -9.96 5.60 -2.08
N ILE A 127 -9.23 4.64 -1.51
CA ILE A 127 -9.69 3.26 -1.39
C ILE A 127 -10.90 3.17 -0.45
N GLU A 128 -10.88 3.84 0.70
CA GLU A 128 -11.99 3.87 1.66
C GLU A 128 -13.27 4.46 1.06
N ASN A 129 -13.17 5.61 0.38
CA ASN A 129 -14.29 6.22 -0.35
C ASN A 129 -14.78 5.33 -1.49
N GLY A 130 -13.87 4.71 -2.25
CA GLY A 130 -14.20 3.77 -3.33
C GLY A 130 -14.99 2.55 -2.83
N ILE A 131 -14.58 1.97 -1.69
CA ILE A 131 -15.29 0.86 -1.05
C ILE A 131 -16.67 1.29 -0.54
N LEU A 132 -16.78 2.48 0.09
CA LEU A 132 -18.04 3.00 0.58
C LEU A 132 -19.03 3.27 -0.56
N ARG A 133 -18.56 3.86 -1.68
CA ARG A 133 -19.38 4.06 -2.89
C ARG A 133 -19.78 2.74 -3.55
N GLY A 134 -18.89 1.75 -3.62
CA GLY A 134 -19.21 0.41 -4.13
C GLY A 134 -20.34 -0.25 -3.34
N LYS A 135 -20.25 -0.21 -2.01
CA LYS A 135 -21.33 -0.68 -1.12
C LYS A 135 -22.62 0.10 -1.27
N LEU A 136 -22.56 1.40 -1.53
CA LEU A 136 -23.73 2.24 -1.81
C LEU A 136 -24.42 1.79 -3.12
N THR A 137 -23.63 1.49 -4.14
CA THR A 137 -24.11 1.04 -5.46
C THR A 137 -24.76 -0.35 -5.37
N ASP A 138 -24.17 -1.24 -4.57
CA ASP A 138 -24.71 -2.59 -4.33
C ASP A 138 -26.04 -2.54 -3.56
N ILE A 139 -26.21 -1.61 -2.62
CA ILE A 139 -27.45 -1.43 -1.86
C ILE A 139 -28.55 -0.78 -2.71
N ASP A 140 -28.22 0.19 -3.58
CA ASP A 140 -29.18 0.80 -4.53
C ASP A 140 -29.73 -0.21 -5.54
N SER A 141 -29.03 -1.33 -5.79
CA SER A 141 -29.48 -2.41 -6.67
C SER A 141 -30.45 -3.41 -6.01
N GLN A 142 -30.65 -3.32 -4.68
CA GLN A 142 -31.53 -4.21 -3.92
C GLN A 142 -32.94 -3.62 -3.73
N PRO A 143 -34.00 -4.44 -3.61
CA PRO A 143 -35.35 -3.95 -3.37
C PRO A 143 -35.43 -3.17 -2.04
N PRO A 144 -36.21 -2.07 -1.97
CA PRO A 144 -36.20 -1.15 -0.85
C PRO A 144 -36.81 -1.84 0.37
N THR A 145 -35.94 -2.25 1.30
CA THR A 145 -36.32 -2.78 2.61
C THR A 145 -35.91 -1.77 3.69
N PRO A 146 -36.60 -1.72 4.84
CA PRO A 146 -36.21 -0.84 5.95
C PRO A 146 -34.76 -1.05 6.41
N GLU A 147 -34.28 -2.29 6.35
CA GLU A 147 -32.89 -2.67 6.67
C GLU A 147 -31.88 -2.19 5.62
N ALA A 148 -32.26 -2.14 4.33
CA ALA A 148 -31.43 -1.57 3.27
C ALA A 148 -31.33 -0.04 3.40
N GLN A 149 -32.43 0.63 3.79
CA GLN A 149 -32.46 2.07 4.02
C GLN A 149 -31.59 2.50 5.20
N GLU A 150 -31.59 1.74 6.31
CA GLU A 150 -30.74 2.03 7.47
C GLU A 150 -29.25 1.89 7.14
N LYS A 151 -28.88 0.89 6.32
CA LYS A 151 -27.50 0.71 5.83
C LYS A 151 -27.08 1.80 4.85
N LEU A 152 -28.00 2.27 4.00
CA LEU A 152 -27.76 3.40 3.10
C LEU A 152 -27.49 4.67 3.91
N ASP A 153 -28.32 4.97 4.91
CA ASP A 153 -28.14 6.14 5.79
C ASP A 153 -26.83 6.06 6.60
N GLU A 154 -26.40 4.87 7.00
CA GLU A 154 -25.14 4.67 7.70
C GLU A 154 -23.91 4.89 6.80
N LEU A 155 -23.96 4.43 5.55
CA LEU A 155 -22.91 4.66 4.56
C LEU A 155 -22.81 6.14 4.15
N VAL A 156 -23.95 6.82 3.97
CA VAL A 156 -24.00 8.26 3.69
C VAL A 156 -23.43 9.06 4.86
N ARG A 157 -23.76 8.71 6.11
CA ARG A 157 -23.13 9.32 7.31
C ARG A 157 -21.63 9.03 7.39
N GLY A 158 -21.17 7.87 6.93
CA GLY A 158 -19.76 7.51 6.82
C GLY A 158 -18.99 8.45 5.89
N LEU A 159 -19.50 8.63 4.67
CA LEU A 159 -18.94 9.53 3.64
C LEU A 159 -18.91 11.00 4.11
N GLN A 160 -19.99 11.48 4.73
CA GLN A 160 -20.05 12.85 5.26
C GLN A 160 -19.04 13.11 6.40
N ARG A 161 -18.74 12.09 7.22
CA ARG A 161 -17.73 12.22 8.30
C ARG A 161 -16.32 12.31 7.73
N THR A 162 -15.98 11.51 6.72
CA THR A 162 -14.66 11.54 6.08
C THR A 162 -14.42 12.87 5.36
N GLU A 163 -15.45 13.41 4.70
CA GLU A 163 -15.44 14.74 4.06
C GLU A 163 -15.27 15.87 5.08
N SER A 164 -15.99 15.83 6.19
CA SER A 164 -15.92 16.84 7.25
C SER A 164 -14.54 16.95 7.90
N VAL A 165 -13.82 15.82 8.03
CA VAL A 165 -12.45 15.82 8.58
C VAL A 165 -11.47 16.54 7.65
N VAL A 166 -11.59 16.33 6.33
CA VAL A 166 -10.69 16.99 5.35
C VAL A 166 -10.96 18.49 5.27
N MET A 167 -12.23 18.88 5.23
CA MET A 167 -12.62 20.30 5.30
C MET A 167 -12.08 20.97 6.57
N LYS A 168 -12.11 20.29 7.73
CA LYS A 168 -11.55 20.83 8.98
C LYS A 168 -10.04 20.98 8.96
N GLU A 169 -9.31 20.07 8.32
CA GLU A 169 -7.85 20.23 8.14
C GLU A 169 -7.51 21.40 7.22
N LYS A 170 -8.25 21.59 6.12
CA LYS A 170 -8.06 22.74 5.22
C LYS A 170 -8.41 24.06 5.91
N ILE A 171 -9.47 24.10 6.71
CA ILE A 171 -9.83 25.28 7.53
C ILE A 171 -8.70 25.60 8.52
N LYS A 172 -8.14 24.59 9.18
CA LYS A 172 -7.04 24.77 10.14
C LYS A 172 -5.75 25.28 9.47
N GLU A 173 -5.50 24.89 8.22
CA GLU A 173 -4.38 25.39 7.42
C GLU A 173 -4.58 26.87 7.04
N LEU A 174 -5.77 27.23 6.56
CA LEU A 174 -6.15 28.61 6.25
C LEU A 174 -6.16 29.52 7.50
N GLU A 175 -6.54 28.97 8.66
CA GLU A 175 -6.45 29.67 9.95
C GLU A 175 -4.98 29.96 10.34
N GLY A 176 -4.06 29.03 10.08
CA GLY A 176 -2.62 29.23 10.30
C GLY A 176 -2.02 30.35 9.44
N ASP A 177 -2.46 30.45 8.19
CA ASP A 177 -2.05 31.51 7.27
C ASP A 177 -2.65 32.88 7.68
N HIS A 178 -3.90 32.89 8.16
CA HIS A 178 -4.53 34.08 8.71
C HIS A 178 -3.81 34.58 9.98
N GLU A 179 -3.41 33.68 10.88
CA GLU A 179 -2.62 34.02 12.08
C GLU A 179 -1.24 34.60 11.72
N ALA A 180 -0.57 34.07 10.68
CA ALA A 180 0.70 34.59 10.20
C ALA A 180 0.55 36.00 9.61
N SER A 181 -0.53 36.23 8.86
CA SER A 181 -0.90 37.55 8.32
C SER A 181 -1.23 38.55 9.43
N GLU A 182 -1.97 38.13 10.47
CA GLU A 182 -2.27 38.99 11.63
C GLU A 182 -1.02 39.37 12.43
N ARG A 183 -0.11 38.43 12.67
CA ARG A 183 1.19 38.71 13.33
C ARG A 183 2.03 39.72 12.54
N THR A 184 1.97 39.67 11.21
CA THR A 184 2.65 40.64 10.34
C THR A 184 2.03 42.03 10.47
N GLY A 185 0.69 42.11 10.44
CA GLY A 185 -0.04 43.36 10.67
C GLY A 185 0.14 43.95 12.09
N GLU A 186 0.36 43.11 13.11
CA GLU A 186 0.70 43.56 14.47
C GLU A 186 2.08 44.19 14.54
N LEU A 187 3.09 43.57 13.92
CA LEU A 187 4.45 44.09 13.85
C LEU A 187 4.51 45.43 13.10
N GLU A 188 3.74 45.59 12.02
CA GLU A 188 3.63 46.88 11.32
C GLU A 188 2.99 47.98 12.18
N ARG A 189 1.94 47.64 12.95
CA ARG A 189 1.31 48.58 13.89
C ARG A 189 2.27 48.99 15.00
N GLU A 190 3.07 48.06 15.50
CA GLU A 190 4.07 48.31 16.53
C GLU A 190 5.24 49.15 16.00
N LEU A 191 5.70 48.90 14.77
CA LEU A 191 6.68 49.73 14.07
C LEU A 191 6.17 51.17 13.89
N LYS A 192 4.93 51.36 13.44
CA LYS A 192 4.31 52.70 13.31
C LYS A 192 4.27 53.41 14.65
N LYS A 193 3.86 52.72 15.72
CA LYS A 193 3.82 53.28 17.08
C LYS A 193 5.22 53.71 17.55
N LYS A 194 6.24 52.88 17.37
CA LYS A 194 7.63 53.19 17.76
C LYS A 194 8.25 54.32 16.95
N SER A 195 7.92 54.42 15.66
CA SER A 195 8.33 55.56 14.83
C SER A 195 7.73 56.87 15.36
N ILE A 196 6.44 56.88 15.69
CA ILE A 196 5.76 58.06 16.26
C ILE A 196 6.34 58.43 17.63
N GLU A 197 6.62 57.45 18.51
CA GLU A 197 7.26 57.69 19.81
C GLU A 197 8.66 58.31 19.66
N SER A 198 9.47 57.83 18.69
CA SER A 198 10.76 58.42 18.33
C SER A 198 10.62 59.86 17.86
N ASP A 199 9.65 60.16 16.98
CA ASP A 199 9.45 61.51 16.44
C ASP A 199 8.97 62.51 17.51
N ILE A 200 8.14 62.06 18.46
CA ILE A 200 7.73 62.84 19.63
C ILE A 200 8.94 63.14 20.53
N LEU A 201 9.80 62.15 20.78
CA LEU A 201 11.01 62.33 21.59
C LEU A 201 12.02 63.26 20.91
N ARG A 202 12.21 63.15 19.59
CA ARG A 202 13.05 64.09 18.81
C ARG A 202 12.49 65.51 18.87
N SER A 203 11.17 65.66 18.81
CA SER A 203 10.51 66.97 18.94
C SER A 203 10.70 67.57 20.34
N LYS A 204 10.60 66.76 21.39
CA LYS A 204 10.90 67.18 22.78
C LYS A 204 12.37 67.52 22.96
N LEU A 205 13.29 66.73 22.40
CA LEU A 205 14.74 67.01 22.43
C LEU A 205 15.04 68.38 21.82
N LYS A 206 14.45 68.67 20.66
CA LYS A 206 14.58 69.96 19.96
C LYS A 206 14.00 71.13 20.75
N GLN A 207 12.96 70.91 21.57
CA GLN A 207 12.43 71.94 22.48
C GLN A 207 13.38 72.21 23.65
N PHE A 208 14.06 71.19 24.18
CA PHE A 208 15.06 71.35 25.24
C PHE A 208 16.35 72.00 24.73
N GLU A 209 16.81 71.66 23.52
CA GLU A 209 17.98 72.29 22.87
C GLU A 209 17.78 73.79 22.60
N ASN A 210 16.55 74.21 22.30
CA ASN A 210 16.21 75.61 22.02
C ASN A 210 15.92 76.45 23.29
N SER A 211 15.98 75.85 24.50
CA SER A 211 15.74 76.56 25.75
C SER A 211 17.06 77.08 26.34
N PRO A 212 17.29 78.40 26.43
CA PRO A 212 18.57 78.95 26.86
C PRO A 212 18.68 78.94 28.39
N GLY A 213 19.02 77.78 28.96
CA GLY A 213 19.26 77.61 30.39
C GLY A 213 20.43 76.65 30.64
N SER A 214 21.61 77.21 30.93
CA SER A 214 22.84 76.49 31.28
C SER A 214 22.75 75.85 32.69
N ASN A 215 21.90 74.84 32.87
CA ASN A 215 21.87 74.02 34.08
C ASN A 215 22.30 72.59 33.76
N GLN A 216 23.16 72.01 34.61
CA GLN A 216 23.71 70.67 34.43
C GLN A 216 22.61 69.59 34.34
N ASP A 217 21.52 69.78 35.07
CA ASP A 217 20.33 68.91 35.01
C ASP A 217 19.64 68.90 33.64
N SER A 218 19.64 70.02 32.92
CA SER A 218 19.08 70.10 31.56
C SER A 218 19.94 69.33 30.56
N ASN A 219 21.27 69.40 30.71
CA ASN A 219 22.21 68.64 29.87
C ASN A 219 22.14 67.13 30.16
N ASP A 220 21.94 66.73 31.41
CA ASP A 220 21.75 65.32 31.78
C ASP A 220 20.40 64.78 31.26
N ARG A 221 19.35 65.60 31.28
CA ARG A 221 18.04 65.27 30.70
C ARG A 221 18.13 65.14 29.17
N ILE A 222 18.89 66.00 28.49
CA ILE A 222 19.15 65.91 27.06
C ILE A 222 19.90 64.61 26.73
N ARG A 223 20.97 64.26 27.46
CA ARG A 223 21.68 62.98 27.26
C ARG A 223 20.79 61.76 27.46
N GLU A 224 19.89 61.78 28.44
CA GLU A 224 18.97 60.69 28.70
C GLU A 224 17.92 60.56 27.58
N LEU A 225 17.40 61.68 27.08
CA LEU A 225 16.51 61.70 25.93
C LEU A 225 17.22 61.24 24.64
N GLU A 226 18.48 61.62 24.42
CA GLU A 226 19.30 61.13 23.30
C GLU A 226 19.50 59.61 23.35
N LYS A 227 19.76 59.05 24.54
CA LYS A 227 19.86 57.60 24.72
C LYS A 227 18.54 56.89 24.39
N GLN A 228 17.41 57.45 24.83
CA GLN A 228 16.09 56.89 24.53
C GLN A 228 15.74 56.99 23.04
N VAL A 229 16.07 58.10 22.38
CA VAL A 229 15.90 58.26 20.93
C VAL A 229 16.76 57.24 20.18
N ARG A 230 18.03 57.05 20.56
CA ARG A 230 18.90 56.03 19.93
C ARG A 230 18.36 54.62 20.14
N LYS A 231 17.85 54.30 21.34
CA LYS A 231 17.25 53.01 21.64
C LYS A 231 16.03 52.73 20.76
N TYR A 232 15.08 53.67 20.69
CA TYR A 232 13.89 53.49 19.86
C TYR A 232 14.19 53.52 18.36
N GLN A 233 15.24 54.22 17.93
CA GLN A 233 15.71 54.18 16.54
C GLN A 233 16.25 52.78 16.19
N ILE A 234 17.08 52.20 17.04
CA ILE A 234 17.62 50.85 16.83
C ILE A 234 16.48 49.81 16.83
N GLU A 235 15.52 49.91 17.75
CA GLU A 235 14.34 49.04 17.77
C GLU A 235 13.49 49.17 16.49
N ALA A 236 13.29 50.39 15.99
CA ALA A 236 12.57 50.63 14.74
C ALA A 236 13.32 50.09 13.51
N ASP A 237 14.66 50.20 13.47
CA ASP A 237 15.46 49.69 12.36
C ASP A 237 15.50 48.15 12.35
N ILE A 238 15.53 47.51 13.52
CA ILE A 238 15.40 46.05 13.65
C ILE A 238 14.02 45.58 13.17
N LEU A 239 12.94 46.26 13.60
CA LEU A 239 11.58 45.93 13.17
C LEU A 239 11.40 46.14 11.68
N ARG A 240 11.95 47.22 11.11
CA ARG A 240 11.95 47.49 9.67
C ARG A 240 12.67 46.38 8.89
N GLY A 241 13.85 45.94 9.37
CA GLY A 241 14.57 44.82 8.76
C GLY A 241 13.79 43.51 8.78
N LYS A 242 13.03 43.24 9.85
CA LYS A 242 12.15 42.06 9.93
C LYS A 242 10.97 42.15 8.98
N VAL A 243 10.29 43.30 8.91
CA VAL A 243 9.17 43.53 7.98
C VAL A 243 9.66 43.40 6.54
N THR A 244 10.77 44.05 6.17
CA THR A 244 11.32 43.96 4.80
C THR A 244 11.77 42.55 4.43
N SER A 245 12.34 41.78 5.36
CA SER A 245 12.67 40.36 5.12
C SER A 245 11.41 39.52 4.89
N MET A 246 10.35 39.76 5.67
CA MET A 246 9.09 39.02 5.54
C MET A 246 8.33 39.42 4.27
N GLU A 247 8.35 40.70 3.88
CA GLU A 247 7.78 41.20 2.63
C GLU A 247 8.54 40.65 1.41
N SER A 248 9.88 40.57 1.46
CA SER A 248 10.67 39.96 0.37
C SER A 248 10.44 38.46 0.28
N ASP A 249 10.30 37.78 1.41
CA ASP A 249 10.01 36.34 1.43
C ASP A 249 8.59 36.04 0.93
N ALA A 250 7.63 36.93 1.19
CA ALA A 250 6.27 36.83 0.65
C ALA A 250 6.22 37.12 -0.87
N ALA A 251 6.88 38.18 -1.33
CA ALA A 251 6.93 38.52 -2.75
C ALA A 251 7.64 37.45 -3.60
N ASN A 252 8.72 36.86 -3.07
CA ASN A 252 9.39 35.74 -3.74
C ASN A 252 8.50 34.50 -3.81
N ARG A 253 7.70 34.20 -2.77
CA ARG A 253 6.74 33.09 -2.80
C ARG A 253 5.62 33.30 -3.81
N ASP A 254 5.12 34.53 -3.95
CA ASP A 254 4.07 34.84 -4.93
C ASP A 254 4.60 34.73 -6.39
N GLU A 255 5.84 35.14 -6.64
CA GLU A 255 6.49 34.95 -7.94
C GLU A 255 6.81 33.48 -8.24
N GLU A 256 7.24 32.72 -7.23
CA GLU A 256 7.53 31.28 -7.33
C GLU A 256 6.23 30.48 -7.58
N GLU A 257 5.15 30.77 -6.86
CA GLU A 257 3.83 30.16 -7.10
C GLU A 257 3.26 30.52 -8.48
N SER A 258 3.48 31.75 -8.96
CA SER A 258 3.06 32.17 -10.30
C SER A 258 3.85 31.44 -11.39
N ASN A 259 5.16 31.27 -11.21
CA ASN A 259 6.02 30.53 -12.13
C ASN A 259 5.69 29.02 -12.14
N ASP A 260 5.45 28.43 -10.97
CA ASP A 260 5.03 27.03 -10.84
C ASP A 260 3.70 26.78 -11.56
N LYS A 261 2.75 27.72 -11.44
CA LYS A 261 1.45 27.64 -12.11
C LYS A 261 1.55 27.80 -13.63
N ILE A 262 2.49 28.63 -14.10
CA ILE A 262 2.80 28.76 -15.53
C ILE A 262 3.46 27.47 -16.04
N GLU A 263 4.42 26.91 -15.31
CA GLU A 263 5.10 25.66 -15.69
C GLU A 263 4.14 24.46 -15.66
N GLU A 264 3.21 24.41 -14.71
CA GLU A 264 2.15 23.41 -14.63
C GLU A 264 1.20 23.51 -15.83
N LEU A 265 0.80 24.73 -16.22
CA LEU A 265 -0.02 24.97 -17.41
C LEU A 265 0.72 24.58 -18.71
N GLU A 266 2.02 24.86 -18.81
CA GLU A 266 2.85 24.45 -19.95
C GLU A 266 2.99 22.92 -20.04
N LYS A 267 3.26 22.25 -18.92
CA LYS A 267 3.32 20.78 -18.85
C LYS A 267 1.96 20.15 -19.17
N GLY A 268 0.86 20.74 -18.69
CA GLY A 268 -0.51 20.32 -18.99
C GLY A 268 -0.83 20.43 -20.48
N LEU A 269 -0.46 21.54 -21.11
CA LEU A 269 -0.61 21.76 -22.55
C LEU A 269 0.23 20.77 -23.37
N GLN A 270 1.45 20.47 -22.91
CA GLN A 270 2.33 19.50 -23.57
C GLN A 270 1.78 18.07 -23.46
N ARG A 271 1.25 17.67 -22.28
CA ARG A 271 0.56 16.38 -22.10
C ARG A 271 -0.67 16.27 -22.99
N SER A 272 -1.52 17.29 -23.02
CA SER A 272 -2.71 17.33 -23.89
C SER A 272 -2.33 17.24 -25.38
N THR A 273 -1.24 17.89 -25.79
CA THR A 273 -0.73 17.81 -27.16
C THR A 273 -0.22 16.40 -27.49
N THR A 274 0.51 15.76 -26.57
CA THR A 274 0.98 14.38 -26.77
C THR A 274 -0.17 13.38 -26.80
N GLU A 275 -1.18 13.56 -25.96
CA GLU A 275 -2.38 12.73 -25.92
C GLU A 275 -3.22 12.91 -27.19
N GLY A 276 -3.41 14.14 -27.65
CA GLY A 276 -4.06 14.44 -28.93
C GLY A 276 -3.31 13.82 -30.13
N ASN A 277 -1.98 13.82 -30.11
CA ASN A 277 -1.17 13.17 -31.14
C ASN A 277 -1.29 11.63 -31.08
N MET A 278 -1.30 11.04 -29.89
CA MET A 278 -1.55 9.60 -29.71
C MET A 278 -2.97 9.21 -30.15
N LEU A 279 -3.99 10.00 -29.84
CA LEU A 279 -5.36 9.77 -30.27
C LEU A 279 -5.48 9.87 -31.78
N ARG A 280 -4.82 10.85 -32.41
CA ARG A 280 -4.77 10.98 -33.87
C ARG A 280 -4.04 9.80 -34.53
N ALA A 281 -2.97 9.30 -33.91
CA ALA A 281 -2.25 8.11 -34.37
C ALA A 281 -3.10 6.83 -34.21
N LYS A 282 -3.79 6.66 -33.07
CA LYS A 282 -4.75 5.56 -32.85
C LYS A 282 -5.91 5.62 -33.84
N MET A 283 -6.46 6.81 -34.10
CA MET A 283 -7.53 7.01 -35.07
C MET A 283 -7.07 6.65 -36.49
N LYS A 284 -5.84 7.03 -36.87
CA LYS A 284 -5.24 6.62 -38.15
C LYS A 284 -5.01 5.12 -38.25
N MET A 285 -4.62 4.46 -37.15
CA MET A 285 -4.51 2.99 -37.07
C MET A 285 -5.87 2.31 -37.24
N PHE A 286 -6.93 2.81 -36.58
CA PHE A 286 -8.29 2.30 -36.74
C PHE A 286 -8.83 2.51 -38.15
N GLU A 287 -8.51 3.64 -38.79
CA GLU A 287 -8.85 3.87 -40.21
C GLU A 287 -8.13 2.86 -41.12
N THR A 288 -6.84 2.59 -40.89
CA THR A 288 -6.10 1.59 -41.67
C THR A 288 -6.60 0.16 -41.45
N ASP A 289 -6.97 -0.19 -40.21
CA ASP A 289 -7.53 -1.49 -39.87
C ASP A 289 -8.94 -1.68 -40.46
N ALA A 290 -9.75 -0.62 -40.46
CA ALA A 290 -11.07 -0.62 -41.10
C ALA A 290 -10.96 -0.77 -42.62
N SER A 291 -10.01 -0.09 -43.28
CA SER A 291 -9.73 -0.27 -44.71
C SER A 291 -9.22 -1.67 -45.02
N ALA A 292 -8.29 -2.22 -44.23
CA ALA A 292 -7.79 -3.59 -44.42
C ALA A 292 -8.88 -4.66 -44.22
N ALA A 293 -9.78 -4.46 -43.25
CA ALA A 293 -10.93 -5.34 -43.03
C ALA A 293 -11.96 -5.26 -44.18
N HIS A 294 -12.16 -4.06 -44.74
CA HIS A 294 -13.02 -3.86 -45.91
C HIS A 294 -12.43 -4.53 -47.17
N ASP A 295 -11.12 -4.39 -47.41
CA ASP A 295 -10.43 -5.02 -48.54
C ASP A 295 -10.45 -6.54 -48.44
N SER A 296 -10.20 -7.10 -47.25
CA SER A 296 -10.31 -8.55 -47.00
C SER A 296 -11.74 -9.07 -47.19
N SER A 297 -12.75 -8.27 -46.80
CA SER A 297 -14.16 -8.62 -47.00
C SER A 297 -14.55 -8.55 -48.48
N SER A 298 -14.06 -7.56 -49.22
CA SER A 298 -14.24 -7.43 -50.67
C SER A 298 -13.63 -8.61 -51.43
N GLU A 299 -12.44 -9.04 -51.05
CA GLU A 299 -11.75 -10.19 -51.65
C GLU A 299 -12.50 -11.51 -51.40
N LYS A 300 -13.01 -11.73 -50.17
CA LYS A 300 -13.90 -12.86 -49.85
C LYS A 300 -15.21 -12.83 -50.63
N ILE A 301 -15.80 -11.65 -50.85
CA ILE A 301 -17.02 -11.49 -51.64
C ILE A 301 -16.75 -11.83 -53.12
N GLU A 302 -15.63 -11.39 -53.69
CA GLU A 302 -15.26 -11.73 -55.07
C GLU A 302 -14.90 -13.22 -55.23
N GLU A 303 -14.28 -13.84 -54.22
CA GLU A 303 -14.07 -15.28 -54.17
C GLU A 303 -15.39 -16.07 -54.10
N LEU A 304 -16.33 -15.64 -53.26
CA LEU A 304 -17.67 -16.24 -53.20
C LEU A 304 -18.44 -16.07 -54.52
N LYS A 305 -18.35 -14.90 -55.18
CA LYS A 305 -18.96 -14.69 -56.51
C LYS A 305 -18.33 -15.59 -57.57
N ARG A 306 -17.01 -15.78 -57.54
CA ARG A 306 -16.27 -16.68 -58.44
C ARG A 306 -16.64 -18.15 -58.19
N GLY A 307 -16.79 -18.56 -56.93
CA GLY A 307 -17.30 -19.87 -56.54
C GLY A 307 -18.75 -20.09 -56.99
N LEU A 308 -19.60 -19.08 -56.82
CA LEU A 308 -21.00 -19.12 -57.25
C LEU A 308 -21.11 -19.27 -58.77
N LYS A 309 -20.32 -18.51 -59.56
CA LYS A 309 -20.25 -18.63 -61.02
C LYS A 309 -19.82 -20.03 -61.46
N LYS A 310 -18.79 -20.61 -60.83
CA LYS A 310 -18.35 -21.99 -61.10
C LYS A 310 -19.47 -22.99 -60.79
N SER A 311 -20.11 -22.86 -59.64
CA SER A 311 -21.25 -23.71 -59.25
C SER A 311 -22.45 -23.56 -60.19
N THR A 312 -22.73 -22.35 -60.69
CA THR A 312 -23.80 -22.14 -61.68
C THR A 312 -23.47 -22.82 -63.01
N THR A 313 -22.22 -22.72 -63.47
CA THR A 313 -21.78 -23.42 -64.69
C THR A 313 -21.80 -24.95 -64.53
N GLU A 314 -21.37 -25.47 -63.39
CA GLU A 314 -21.43 -26.90 -63.08
C GLU A 314 -22.89 -27.40 -62.97
N SER A 315 -23.76 -26.63 -62.32
CA SER A 315 -25.19 -26.92 -62.23
C SER A 315 -25.86 -26.89 -63.61
N HIS A 316 -25.41 -26.01 -64.52
CA HIS A 316 -25.91 -25.99 -65.90
C HIS A 316 -25.43 -27.20 -66.71
N ILE A 317 -24.17 -27.60 -66.55
CA ILE A 317 -23.60 -28.82 -67.15
C ILE A 317 -24.31 -30.07 -66.60
N LEU A 318 -24.57 -30.13 -65.29
CA LEU A 318 -25.28 -31.23 -64.66
C LEU A 318 -26.75 -31.28 -65.10
N ARG A 319 -27.43 -30.14 -65.26
CA ARG A 319 -28.79 -30.10 -65.85
C ARG A 319 -28.78 -30.57 -67.30
N SER A 320 -27.76 -30.21 -68.08
CA SER A 320 -27.59 -30.70 -69.45
C SER A 320 -27.37 -32.22 -69.47
N LYS A 321 -26.51 -32.74 -68.59
CA LYS A 321 -26.31 -34.19 -68.41
C LYS A 321 -27.55 -34.91 -67.87
N LEU A 322 -28.32 -34.28 -66.98
CA LEU A 322 -29.56 -34.83 -66.44
C LEU A 322 -30.61 -34.91 -67.55
N SER A 323 -30.70 -33.90 -68.42
CA SER A 323 -31.56 -33.93 -69.60
C SER A 323 -31.12 -35.00 -70.61
N GLU A 324 -29.82 -35.19 -70.81
CA GLU A 324 -29.29 -36.32 -71.59
C GLU A 324 -29.59 -37.68 -70.95
N MET A 325 -29.59 -37.76 -69.62
CA MET A 325 -29.92 -38.97 -68.87
C MET A 325 -31.43 -39.23 -68.85
N GLU A 326 -32.28 -38.22 -68.72
CA GLU A 326 -33.75 -38.32 -68.84
C GLU A 326 -34.15 -38.77 -70.25
N ASN A 327 -33.50 -38.24 -71.29
CA ASN A 327 -33.67 -38.69 -72.66
C ASN A 327 -33.18 -40.13 -72.88
N LYS A 328 -32.26 -40.63 -72.05
CA LYS A 328 -31.86 -42.05 -72.01
C LYS A 328 -32.76 -42.89 -71.09
N GLN A 329 -33.45 -42.27 -70.13
CA GLN A 329 -34.33 -42.90 -69.13
C GLN A 329 -35.74 -43.17 -69.67
N THR A 330 -36.18 -42.47 -70.72
CA THR A 330 -37.35 -42.86 -71.54
C THR A 330 -37.09 -44.13 -72.37
N ALA A 331 -35.85 -44.63 -72.42
CA ALA A 331 -35.46 -45.79 -73.22
C ALA A 331 -35.16 -47.09 -72.43
N SER A 332 -35.17 -47.11 -71.09
CA SER A 332 -35.02 -48.38 -70.34
C SER A 332 -35.71 -48.37 -68.97
N GLY A 333 -36.89 -48.99 -68.88
CA GLY A 333 -37.68 -49.12 -67.65
C GLY A 333 -37.20 -50.25 -66.72
N ALA A 334 -36.22 -49.98 -65.86
CA ALA A 334 -35.79 -50.91 -64.82
C ALA A 334 -35.20 -50.21 -63.58
N SER A 335 -36.01 -49.53 -62.77
CA SER A 335 -35.55 -49.11 -61.41
C SER A 335 -36.64 -48.91 -60.34
N THR A 336 -37.88 -49.30 -60.58
CA THR A 336 -38.98 -49.20 -59.59
C THR A 336 -38.71 -49.97 -58.30
N TYR A 337 -37.96 -51.08 -58.36
CA TYR A 337 -37.64 -51.91 -57.19
C TYR A 337 -36.61 -51.31 -56.22
N LYS A 338 -35.80 -50.34 -56.67
CA LYS A 338 -34.70 -49.78 -55.86
C LYS A 338 -35.14 -48.58 -55.02
N ILE A 339 -36.22 -47.93 -55.43
CA ILE A 339 -36.86 -46.84 -54.68
C ILE A 339 -37.70 -47.43 -53.54
N GLU A 340 -38.43 -48.52 -53.80
CA GLU A 340 -39.28 -49.19 -52.80
C GLU A 340 -38.47 -49.79 -51.63
N THR A 341 -37.24 -50.25 -51.90
CA THR A 341 -36.33 -50.76 -50.84
C THR A 341 -35.81 -49.64 -49.94
N LEU A 342 -35.51 -48.47 -50.49
CA LEU A 342 -35.02 -47.31 -49.72
C LEU A 342 -36.14 -46.69 -48.87
N GLU A 343 -37.39 -46.71 -49.34
CA GLU A 343 -38.55 -46.23 -48.57
C GLU A 343 -38.85 -47.12 -47.34
N GLN A 344 -38.63 -48.43 -47.42
CA GLN A 344 -38.77 -49.34 -46.27
C GLN A 344 -37.68 -49.15 -45.21
N GLU A 345 -36.44 -48.86 -45.63
CA GLU A 345 -35.32 -48.55 -44.72
C GLU A 345 -35.53 -47.24 -43.95
N LEU A 346 -36.10 -46.23 -44.61
CA LEU A 346 -36.42 -44.94 -43.98
C LEU A 346 -37.47 -45.09 -42.87
N LYS A 347 -38.52 -45.90 -43.08
CA LYS A 347 -39.56 -46.17 -42.06
C LYS A 347 -38.99 -46.86 -40.81
N LYS A 348 -38.03 -47.77 -40.99
CA LYS A 348 -37.37 -48.46 -39.86
C LYS A 348 -36.54 -47.51 -39.01
N LYS A 349 -35.87 -46.54 -39.64
CA LYS A 349 -35.04 -45.55 -38.95
C LYS A 349 -35.85 -44.50 -38.19
N VAL A 350 -37.06 -44.17 -38.64
CA VAL A 350 -37.98 -43.26 -37.91
C VAL A 350 -38.43 -43.90 -36.59
N ILE A 351 -38.81 -45.18 -36.60
CA ILE A 351 -39.21 -45.91 -35.38
C ILE A 351 -38.06 -45.99 -34.36
N GLU A 352 -36.82 -46.19 -34.83
CA GLU A 352 -35.63 -46.20 -33.97
C GLU A 352 -35.36 -44.83 -33.32
N ASN A 353 -35.65 -43.73 -34.02
CA ASN A 353 -35.52 -42.37 -33.50
C ASN A 353 -36.59 -42.05 -32.43
N ASP A 354 -37.82 -42.53 -32.63
CA ASP A 354 -38.92 -42.36 -31.66
C ASP A 354 -38.65 -43.14 -30.35
N ILE A 355 -38.04 -44.32 -30.43
CA ILE A 355 -37.60 -45.08 -29.25
C ILE A 355 -36.51 -44.32 -28.49
N LEU A 356 -35.56 -43.69 -29.19
CA LEU A 356 -34.50 -42.89 -28.56
C LEU A 356 -35.05 -41.61 -27.92
N ARG A 357 -36.02 -40.94 -28.54
CA ARG A 357 -36.74 -39.81 -27.92
C ARG A 357 -37.50 -40.23 -26.67
N SER A 358 -38.19 -41.38 -26.69
CA SER A 358 -38.86 -41.92 -25.50
C SER A 358 -37.89 -42.27 -24.37
N LYS A 359 -36.65 -42.69 -24.70
CA LYS A 359 -35.58 -42.96 -23.73
C LYS A 359 -34.96 -41.69 -23.15
N VAL A 360 -34.86 -40.62 -23.93
CA VAL A 360 -34.44 -39.28 -23.46
C VAL A 360 -35.51 -38.66 -22.57
N GLU A 361 -36.79 -38.81 -22.90
CA GLU A 361 -37.91 -38.30 -22.10
C GLU A 361 -38.12 -39.09 -20.78
N GLN A 362 -37.72 -40.36 -20.72
CA GLN A 362 -37.61 -41.14 -19.47
C GLN A 362 -36.39 -40.75 -18.60
N LEU A 363 -35.38 -40.08 -19.17
CA LEU A 363 -34.21 -39.59 -18.45
C LEU A 363 -34.35 -38.13 -17.99
N GLU A 364 -35.29 -37.36 -18.55
CA GLU A 364 -35.59 -35.96 -18.15
C GLU A 364 -36.72 -35.84 -17.10
N ARG A 365 -37.30 -36.96 -16.63
CA ARG A 365 -38.25 -36.98 -15.49
C ARG A 365 -37.71 -37.80 -14.32
N VAL A 366 -36.70 -37.27 -13.63
CA VAL A 366 -36.33 -37.70 -12.27
C VAL A 366 -36.53 -36.51 -11.31
N PRO A 367 -37.50 -36.60 -10.37
CA PRO A 367 -37.66 -35.64 -9.28
C PRO A 367 -36.47 -35.68 -8.32
N LEU A 368 -36.16 -34.53 -7.73
CA LEU A 368 -35.23 -34.37 -6.60
C LEU A 368 -35.56 -35.31 -5.43
N ALA A 369 -34.87 -36.45 -5.35
CA ALA A 369 -34.57 -37.20 -4.13
C ALA A 369 -33.53 -38.28 -4.44
N ASP A 370 -32.70 -38.62 -3.46
CA ASP A 370 -31.75 -39.74 -3.42
C ASP A 370 -30.30 -39.47 -3.84
N SER A 371 -29.57 -38.84 -2.91
CA SER A 371 -28.12 -38.98 -2.74
C SER A 371 -27.83 -39.86 -1.51
N PRO A 372 -26.85 -40.78 -1.55
CA PRO A 372 -26.60 -41.81 -0.53
C PRO A 372 -26.16 -41.29 0.85
N ALA A 373 -26.09 -39.97 1.04
CA ALA A 373 -25.86 -39.35 2.34
C ALA A 373 -27.11 -39.37 3.26
N ASN A 374 -28.32 -39.57 2.73
CA ASN A 374 -29.55 -39.47 3.53
C ASN A 374 -29.97 -40.77 4.24
N ALA A 375 -29.50 -41.94 3.79
CA ALA A 375 -29.74 -43.22 4.49
C ALA A 375 -29.02 -43.26 5.86
N LYS A 376 -27.85 -42.63 5.97
CA LYS A 376 -27.08 -42.52 7.22
C LYS A 376 -27.73 -41.55 8.22
N VAL A 377 -28.41 -40.52 7.73
CA VAL A 377 -29.10 -39.52 8.55
C VAL A 377 -30.44 -40.06 9.07
N GLU A 378 -31.17 -40.86 8.30
CA GLU A 378 -32.41 -41.50 8.78
C GLU A 378 -32.13 -42.60 9.83
N GLU A 379 -31.00 -43.32 9.69
CA GLU A 379 -30.54 -44.31 10.68
C GLU A 379 -30.11 -43.64 12.00
N LEU A 380 -29.36 -42.53 11.94
CA LEU A 380 -28.99 -41.73 13.12
C LEU A 380 -30.22 -41.06 13.77
N GLN A 381 -31.23 -40.66 12.99
CA GLN A 381 -32.48 -40.12 13.53
C GLN A 381 -33.36 -41.19 14.20
N LYS A 382 -33.33 -42.45 13.75
CA LYS A 382 -33.99 -43.58 14.44
C LYS A 382 -33.29 -43.88 15.77
N GLU A 383 -31.97 -43.82 15.83
CA GLU A 383 -31.21 -44.04 17.06
C GLU A 383 -31.39 -42.91 18.09
N VAL A 384 -31.47 -41.65 17.64
CA VAL A 384 -31.78 -40.51 18.52
C VAL A 384 -33.20 -40.59 19.11
N ARG A 385 -34.19 -41.09 18.36
CA ARG A 385 -35.54 -41.32 18.90
C ARG A 385 -35.57 -42.45 19.92
N LYS A 386 -34.80 -43.51 19.71
CA LYS A 386 -34.68 -44.63 20.65
C LYS A 386 -34.06 -44.21 21.98
N LEU A 387 -32.95 -43.46 21.94
CA LEU A 387 -32.29 -42.92 23.12
C LEU A 387 -33.15 -41.87 23.85
N LYS A 388 -34.00 -41.14 23.13
CA LYS A 388 -34.95 -40.19 23.74
C LYS A 388 -36.07 -40.90 24.50
N ILE A 389 -36.63 -41.96 23.93
CA ILE A 389 -37.62 -42.82 24.62
C ILE A 389 -37.00 -43.49 25.86
N GLU A 390 -35.75 -43.94 25.78
CA GLU A 390 -35.05 -44.55 26.91
C GLU A 390 -34.75 -43.55 28.05
N ASN A 391 -34.38 -42.31 27.72
CA ASN A 391 -34.22 -41.23 28.71
C ASN A 391 -35.55 -40.82 29.35
N ASP A 392 -36.65 -40.78 28.59
CA ASP A 392 -37.97 -40.46 29.11
C ASP A 392 -38.50 -41.59 30.02
N ILE A 393 -38.18 -42.85 29.73
CA ILE A 393 -38.48 -44.00 30.61
C ILE A 393 -37.65 -43.94 31.90
N LEU A 394 -36.37 -43.59 31.84
CA LEU A 394 -35.51 -43.47 33.02
C LEU A 394 -35.90 -42.27 33.90
N ARG A 395 -36.31 -41.14 33.29
CA ARG A 395 -36.88 -40.00 34.03
C ARG A 395 -38.24 -40.32 34.65
N SER A 396 -39.07 -41.11 33.97
CA SER A 396 -40.34 -41.60 34.52
C SER A 396 -40.13 -42.60 35.67
N LYS A 397 -39.05 -43.40 35.65
CA LYS A 397 -38.68 -44.31 36.75
C LYS A 397 -38.02 -43.60 37.93
N LEU A 398 -37.27 -42.53 37.68
CA LEU A 398 -36.68 -41.70 38.73
C LEU A 398 -37.74 -40.86 39.46
N ASN A 399 -38.72 -40.31 38.72
CA ASN A 399 -39.84 -39.58 39.31
C ASN A 399 -40.91 -40.48 39.95
N GLN A 400 -40.90 -41.80 39.72
CA GLN A 400 -41.72 -42.78 40.44
C GLN A 400 -41.01 -43.38 41.66
N ALA A 401 -39.74 -43.03 41.91
CA ALA A 401 -38.98 -43.46 43.08
C ALA A 401 -38.93 -42.41 44.21
N GLU A 402 -39.52 -41.22 43.99
CA GLU A 402 -39.60 -40.12 44.98
C GLU A 402 -40.98 -39.98 45.65
N GLU A 403 -41.96 -40.85 45.36
CA GLU A 403 -43.25 -40.91 46.07
C GLU A 403 -43.59 -42.38 46.44
N GLU A 404 -43.01 -42.83 47.56
CA GLU A 404 -43.39 -43.86 48.57
C GLU A 404 -44.41 -45.00 48.26
N PRO A 405 -44.56 -46.00 49.15
CA PRO A 405 -43.59 -46.91 49.78
C PRO A 405 -44.01 -48.36 49.47
N SER A 406 -43.14 -49.37 49.53
CA SER A 406 -43.67 -50.74 49.61
C SER A 406 -42.67 -51.78 50.06
N ASP A 407 -43.04 -52.39 51.18
CA ASP A 407 -42.69 -53.75 51.54
C ASP A 407 -42.93 -54.72 50.38
N SER A 408 -41.87 -55.40 49.95
CA SER A 408 -41.77 -56.87 49.84
C SER A 408 -40.69 -57.27 48.82
N GLN A 409 -39.94 -58.33 49.17
CA GLN A 409 -38.79 -58.92 48.48
C GLN A 409 -37.38 -58.33 48.77
N GLU A 410 -37.27 -57.27 49.57
CA GLU A 410 -36.01 -56.78 50.19
C GLU A 410 -35.74 -57.37 51.60
N SER A 411 -36.62 -58.22 52.11
CA SER A 411 -36.57 -58.69 53.50
C SER A 411 -35.54 -59.79 53.78
N SER A 412 -35.03 -60.51 52.77
CA SER A 412 -34.05 -61.57 53.00
C SER A 412 -32.61 -61.05 53.11
N ASP A 413 -32.24 -60.07 52.29
CA ASP A 413 -30.87 -59.51 52.30
C ASP A 413 -30.67 -58.50 53.43
N ARG A 414 -31.74 -57.80 53.85
CA ARG A 414 -31.76 -56.91 55.02
C ARG A 414 -31.61 -57.65 56.35
N ILE A 415 -32.09 -58.91 56.44
CA ILE A 415 -31.95 -59.73 57.66
C ILE A 415 -30.48 -60.11 57.87
N THR A 416 -29.76 -60.52 56.82
CA THR A 416 -28.32 -60.81 56.89
C THR A 416 -27.46 -59.58 57.21
N GLU A 417 -27.85 -58.39 56.74
CA GLU A 417 -27.14 -57.14 57.03
C GLU A 417 -27.43 -56.60 58.44
N LEU A 418 -28.64 -56.83 58.95
CA LEU A 418 -29.00 -56.54 60.34
C LEU A 418 -28.34 -57.51 61.34
N GLU A 419 -28.18 -58.79 61.01
CA GLU A 419 -27.43 -59.75 61.83
C GLU A 419 -25.95 -59.38 61.96
N ASN A 420 -25.33 -58.91 60.87
CA ASN A 420 -23.95 -58.41 60.89
C ASN A 420 -23.81 -57.09 61.68
N SER A 421 -24.82 -56.22 61.60
CA SER A 421 -24.87 -54.98 62.39
C SER A 421 -25.10 -55.24 63.89
N LEU A 422 -25.83 -56.30 64.25
CA LEU A 422 -26.06 -56.72 65.63
C LEU A 422 -24.81 -57.36 66.27
N LYS A 423 -24.06 -58.18 65.52
CA LYS A 423 -22.74 -58.67 65.97
C LYS A 423 -21.76 -57.53 66.21
N LYS A 424 -21.78 -56.50 65.36
CA LYS A 424 -20.92 -55.31 65.51
C LYS A 424 -21.25 -54.53 66.79
N ARG A 425 -22.53 -54.36 67.13
CA ARG A 425 -22.96 -53.75 68.40
C ARG A 425 -22.67 -54.61 69.64
N SER A 426 -22.70 -55.94 69.54
CA SER A 426 -22.31 -56.82 70.65
C SER A 426 -20.84 -56.64 71.03
N ILE A 427 -19.94 -56.60 70.04
CA ILE A 427 -18.50 -56.37 70.25
C ILE A 427 -18.25 -54.99 70.86
N GLU A 428 -18.99 -53.97 70.40
CA GLU A 428 -18.89 -52.61 70.95
C GLU A 428 -19.33 -52.53 72.43
N THR A 429 -20.34 -53.32 72.82
CA THR A 429 -20.81 -53.38 74.21
C THR A 429 -19.78 -54.05 75.14
N ASP A 430 -19.06 -55.05 74.64
CA ASP A 430 -18.01 -55.74 75.41
C ASP A 430 -16.74 -54.88 75.57
N ILE A 431 -16.38 -54.09 74.56
CA ILE A 431 -15.30 -53.11 74.64
C ILE A 431 -15.62 -52.03 75.69
N LEU A 432 -16.86 -51.53 75.73
CA LEU A 432 -17.26 -50.53 76.72
C LEU A 432 -17.26 -51.11 78.14
N ARG A 433 -17.68 -52.37 78.33
CA ARG A 433 -17.59 -53.07 79.63
C ARG A 433 -16.15 -53.24 80.10
N ALA A 434 -15.22 -53.61 79.22
CA ALA A 434 -13.80 -53.70 79.55
C ALA A 434 -13.21 -52.34 79.96
N LYS A 435 -13.66 -51.25 79.31
CA LYS A 435 -13.21 -49.89 79.61
C LYS A 435 -13.74 -49.36 80.95
N VAL A 436 -14.94 -49.76 81.36
CA VAL A 436 -15.49 -49.45 82.69
C VAL A 436 -14.69 -50.16 83.78
N VAL A 437 -14.36 -51.45 83.61
CA VAL A 437 -13.52 -52.19 84.58
C VAL A 437 -12.10 -51.61 84.68
N GLN A 438 -11.54 -51.12 83.57
CA GLN A 438 -10.25 -50.43 83.56
C GLN A 438 -10.29 -49.10 84.33
N LEU A 439 -11.35 -48.32 84.16
CA LEU A 439 -11.57 -47.07 84.91
C LEU A 439 -11.87 -47.33 86.39
N GLU A 440 -12.55 -48.42 86.75
CA GLU A 440 -12.79 -48.82 88.13
C GLU A 440 -11.50 -49.29 88.85
N CYS A 441 -10.54 -49.88 88.13
CA CYS A 441 -9.21 -50.18 88.67
C CYS A 441 -8.35 -48.91 88.88
N GLU A 442 -8.49 -47.91 88.00
CA GLU A 442 -7.81 -46.60 88.11
C GLU A 442 -8.36 -45.72 89.25
N LEU A 443 -9.55 -46.03 89.78
CA LEU A 443 -10.21 -45.29 90.87
C LEU A 443 -10.11 -45.95 92.25
N SER A 444 -9.35 -47.03 92.41
CA SER A 444 -9.12 -47.65 93.74
C SER A 444 -7.95 -46.98 94.49
N PRO A 445 -8.09 -46.64 95.80
CA PRO A 445 -7.13 -45.80 96.50
C PRO A 445 -5.91 -46.60 96.99
N SER A 446 -4.78 -46.50 96.27
CA SER A 446 -3.48 -47.01 96.71
C SER A 446 -2.73 -45.96 97.55
N LYS A 447 -2.68 -46.19 98.87
CA LYS A 447 -1.69 -45.86 99.94
C LYS A 447 -0.64 -44.73 99.85
N ASN A 448 -0.57 -43.89 98.81
CA ASN A 448 0.42 -42.82 98.64
C ASN A 448 -0.12 -41.40 98.82
N PHE A 449 -1.34 -41.23 99.36
CA PHE A 449 -1.92 -39.89 99.51
C PHE A 449 -1.11 -38.98 100.43
N ASN A 450 -0.48 -39.50 101.49
CA ASN A 450 0.30 -38.65 102.39
C ASN A 450 1.62 -38.17 101.76
N GLU A 451 2.37 -39.03 101.07
CA GLU A 451 3.53 -38.60 100.27
C GLU A 451 3.12 -37.67 99.13
N ARG A 452 1.99 -37.94 98.47
CA ARG A 452 1.48 -37.08 97.40
C ARG A 452 1.02 -35.72 97.91
N ILE A 453 0.43 -35.64 99.09
CA ILE A 453 0.05 -34.38 99.74
C ILE A 453 1.30 -33.62 100.14
N GLU A 454 2.32 -34.28 100.71
CA GLU A 454 3.58 -33.64 101.11
C GLU A 454 4.37 -33.14 99.89
N ASP A 455 4.40 -33.92 98.80
CA ASP A 455 4.93 -33.51 97.50
C ASP A 455 4.17 -32.29 96.95
N LEU A 456 2.83 -32.33 96.98
CA LEU A 456 1.99 -31.22 96.50
C LEU A 456 2.16 -29.97 97.37
N GLU A 457 2.34 -30.10 98.68
CA GLU A 457 2.62 -28.97 99.58
C GLU A 457 4.02 -28.38 99.32
N SER A 458 5.02 -29.24 99.07
CA SER A 458 6.36 -28.81 98.69
C SER A 458 6.37 -28.12 97.33
N GLU A 459 5.58 -28.62 96.38
CA GLU A 459 5.41 -28.08 95.04
C GLU A 459 4.63 -26.75 95.09
N MET A 460 3.62 -26.64 95.95
CA MET A 460 2.86 -25.41 96.19
C MET A 460 3.76 -24.34 96.81
N LYS A 461 4.61 -24.67 97.78
CA LYS A 461 5.64 -23.74 98.30
C LYS A 461 6.63 -23.30 97.23
N LYS A 462 7.10 -24.23 96.39
CA LYS A 462 7.99 -23.91 95.27
C LYS A 462 7.30 -22.99 94.26
N LYS A 463 6.02 -23.23 93.97
CA LYS A 463 5.20 -22.38 93.10
C LYS A 463 4.91 -21.02 93.71
N MET A 464 4.75 -20.92 95.03
CA MET A 464 4.64 -19.62 95.70
C MET A 464 5.93 -18.80 95.58
N LEU A 465 7.09 -19.42 95.83
CA LEU A 465 8.39 -18.75 95.64
C LEU A 465 8.62 -18.36 94.17
N GLU A 466 8.26 -19.23 93.23
CA GLU A 466 8.29 -18.92 91.79
C GLU A 466 7.35 -17.77 91.45
N ASN A 467 6.16 -17.70 92.06
CA ASN A 467 5.22 -16.59 91.88
C ASN A 467 5.77 -15.28 92.46
N ASP A 468 6.45 -15.31 93.60
CA ASP A 468 7.08 -14.12 94.20
C ASP A 468 8.28 -13.62 93.36
N ILE A 469 9.09 -14.54 92.82
CA ILE A 469 10.15 -14.22 91.86
C ILE A 469 9.55 -13.64 90.58
N LEU A 470 8.48 -14.23 90.05
CA LEU A 470 7.79 -13.74 88.87
C LEU A 470 7.13 -12.38 89.13
N LYS A 471 6.53 -12.15 90.29
CA LYS A 471 6.01 -10.83 90.70
C LYS A 471 7.12 -9.80 90.81
N SER A 472 8.27 -10.17 91.38
CA SER A 472 9.43 -9.29 91.44
C SER A 472 9.97 -8.99 90.04
N LYS A 473 10.02 -9.99 89.15
CA LYS A 473 10.42 -9.84 87.74
C LYS A 473 9.43 -8.99 86.97
N VAL A 474 8.13 -9.17 87.18
CA VAL A 474 7.07 -8.34 86.60
C VAL A 474 7.21 -6.92 87.09
N SER A 475 7.42 -6.70 88.39
CA SER A 475 7.61 -5.35 88.94
C SER A 475 8.91 -4.68 88.45
N GLN A 476 9.99 -5.46 88.25
CA GLN A 476 11.21 -5.00 87.60
C GLN A 476 10.97 -4.64 86.14
N LEU A 477 10.29 -5.50 85.38
CA LEU A 477 9.92 -5.25 83.98
C LEU A 477 8.94 -4.08 83.85
N GLU A 478 8.00 -3.91 84.77
CA GLU A 478 7.11 -2.75 84.84
C GLU A 478 7.92 -1.48 85.11
N SER A 479 8.90 -1.52 86.02
CA SER A 479 9.81 -0.41 86.27
C SER A 479 10.71 -0.11 85.06
N GLU A 480 11.19 -1.13 84.35
CA GLU A 480 11.97 -1.00 83.12
C GLU A 480 11.11 -0.47 81.96
N VAL A 481 9.88 -0.94 81.80
CA VAL A 481 8.90 -0.41 80.82
C VAL A 481 8.57 1.04 81.14
N LEU A 482 8.39 1.39 82.41
CA LEU A 482 8.14 2.78 82.83
C LEU A 482 9.38 3.66 82.58
N LYS A 483 10.60 3.14 82.82
CA LYS A 483 11.86 3.80 82.44
C LYS A 483 11.98 3.95 80.92
N HIS A 484 11.65 2.94 80.12
CA HIS A 484 11.65 3.01 78.66
C HIS A 484 10.52 3.91 78.12
N GLN A 485 9.40 4.08 78.82
CA GLN A 485 8.39 5.10 78.50
C GLN A 485 8.91 6.52 78.78
N PHE A 486 9.63 6.72 79.89
CA PHE A 486 10.26 7.99 80.23
C PHE A 486 11.52 8.30 79.39
N GLU A 487 12.25 7.28 78.95
CA GLU A 487 13.37 7.41 78.01
C GLU A 487 12.88 7.49 76.56
N GLY A 488 11.76 6.86 76.20
CA GLY A 488 11.07 7.02 74.92
C GLY A 488 10.35 8.37 74.76
N THR A 489 10.27 9.17 75.83
CA THR A 489 9.92 10.60 75.78
C THR A 489 11.14 11.51 75.64
N LYS A 490 12.37 10.98 75.56
CA LYS A 490 13.47 11.73 74.95
C LYS A 490 13.09 11.92 73.48
N LYS A 491 12.89 13.17 73.08
CA LYS A 491 12.54 13.62 71.72
C LYS A 491 13.43 13.06 70.58
N GLY A 492 14.49 12.31 70.86
CA GLY A 492 15.42 11.71 69.89
C GLY A 492 14.83 10.55 69.08
N ASP A 493 14.44 9.44 69.72
CA ASP A 493 14.05 8.20 69.01
C ASP A 493 12.72 8.35 68.24
N SER A 494 11.78 9.12 68.80
CA SER A 494 10.53 9.46 68.11
C SER A 494 10.76 10.36 66.88
N GLN A 495 11.76 11.26 66.94
CA GLN A 495 12.17 12.05 65.77
C GLN A 495 12.93 11.22 64.74
N GLU A 496 13.77 10.27 65.15
CA GLU A 496 14.50 9.39 64.23
C GLU A 496 13.58 8.43 63.50
N ILE A 497 12.63 7.79 64.19
CA ILE A 497 11.61 6.94 63.56
C ILE A 497 10.73 7.76 62.61
N LYS A 498 10.39 9.01 62.99
CA LYS A 498 9.63 9.91 62.12
C LYS A 498 10.42 10.29 60.86
N LYS A 499 11.70 10.65 60.99
CA LYS A 499 12.61 10.88 59.87
C LYS A 499 12.79 9.65 58.98
N LEU A 500 12.82 8.45 59.57
CA LEU A 500 12.91 7.20 58.81
C LEU A 500 11.64 6.96 58.00
N LYS A 501 10.47 7.19 58.59
CA LYS A 501 9.17 7.12 57.89
C LYS A 501 9.08 8.14 56.75
N GLU A 502 9.49 9.38 57.00
CA GLU A 502 9.54 10.43 55.96
C GLU A 502 10.46 10.02 54.81
N LYS A 503 11.68 9.52 55.10
CA LYS A 503 12.59 8.98 54.07
C LYS A 503 12.01 7.78 53.31
N HIS A 504 11.32 6.86 53.99
CA HIS A 504 10.68 5.73 53.34
C HIS A 504 9.55 6.19 52.41
N GLU A 505 8.74 7.15 52.84
CA GLU A 505 7.66 7.74 52.03
C GLU A 505 8.23 8.49 50.82
N GLU A 506 9.33 9.23 50.99
CA GLU A 506 10.06 9.87 49.89
C GLU A 506 10.60 8.83 48.88
N VAL A 507 11.21 7.75 49.35
CA VAL A 507 11.69 6.66 48.49
C VAL A 507 10.54 5.98 47.76
N LEU A 508 9.42 5.75 48.46
CA LEU A 508 8.21 5.15 47.88
C LEU A 508 7.60 6.06 46.80
N THR A 509 7.61 7.37 47.04
CA THR A 509 7.14 8.37 46.08
C THR A 509 8.02 8.40 44.84
N LYS A 510 9.35 8.43 45.01
CA LYS A 510 10.31 8.31 43.90
C LYS A 510 10.17 6.99 43.12
N ALA A 511 9.92 5.88 43.80
CA ALA A 511 9.69 4.59 43.15
C ALA A 511 8.40 4.60 42.31
N LYS A 512 7.33 5.23 42.81
CA LYS A 512 6.08 5.41 42.06
C LYS A 512 6.27 6.29 40.82
N GLU A 513 7.00 7.41 40.96
CA GLU A 513 7.33 8.31 39.85
C GLU A 513 8.15 7.58 38.77
N LEU A 514 9.19 6.83 39.18
CA LEU A 514 10.00 6.03 38.25
C LEU A 514 9.19 4.95 37.55
N LEU A 515 8.29 4.26 38.25
CA LEU A 515 7.39 3.27 37.65
C LEU A 515 6.43 3.91 36.64
N PHE A 516 5.91 5.10 36.96
CA PHE A 516 5.04 5.85 36.06
C PHE A 516 5.77 6.26 34.77
N GLU A 517 6.97 6.85 34.90
CA GLU A 517 7.80 7.22 33.74
C GLU A 517 8.23 6.00 32.91
N ARG A 518 8.59 4.88 33.56
CA ARG A 518 8.86 3.61 32.87
C ARG A 518 7.63 3.12 32.11
N THR A 519 6.45 3.15 32.72
CA THR A 519 5.20 2.70 32.09
C THR A 519 4.84 3.57 30.89
N LYS A 520 5.02 4.89 31.02
CA LYS A 520 4.83 5.85 29.92
C LYS A 520 5.79 5.55 28.77
N THR A 521 7.06 5.35 29.07
CA THR A 521 8.10 4.99 28.08
C THR A 521 7.75 3.68 27.35
N VAL A 522 7.34 2.64 28.09
CA VAL A 522 6.94 1.35 27.52
C VAL A 522 5.75 1.52 26.57
N LYS A 523 4.71 2.27 26.96
CA LYS A 523 3.56 2.53 26.08
C LYS A 523 3.96 3.26 24.79
N THR A 524 4.87 4.24 24.88
CA THR A 524 5.40 4.93 23.70
C THR A 524 6.18 3.97 22.80
N GLN A 525 7.04 3.11 23.38
CA GLN A 525 7.80 2.11 22.63
C GLN A 525 6.88 1.06 21.98
N GLU A 526 5.84 0.60 22.66
CA GLU A 526 4.84 -0.33 22.09
C GLU A 526 4.12 0.29 20.89
N MET A 527 3.78 1.58 20.97
CA MET A 527 3.17 2.31 19.86
C MET A 527 4.13 2.43 18.67
N GLN A 528 5.42 2.72 18.93
CA GLN A 528 6.46 2.76 17.90
C GLN A 528 6.67 1.38 17.25
N ILE A 529 6.71 0.29 18.03
CA ILE A 529 6.84 -1.08 17.51
C ILE A 529 5.66 -1.40 16.58
N LYS A 530 4.43 -1.07 16.96
CA LYS A 530 3.25 -1.29 16.11
C LYS A 530 3.31 -0.48 14.81
N ALA A 531 3.75 0.78 14.88
CA ALA A 531 3.93 1.61 13.70
C ALA A 531 4.98 1.01 12.75
N LEU A 532 6.12 0.57 13.28
CA LEU A 532 7.18 -0.09 12.51
C LEU A 532 6.72 -1.43 11.90
N GLN A 533 5.95 -2.23 12.63
CA GLN A 533 5.37 -3.48 12.10
C GLN A 533 4.43 -3.20 10.91
N ASN A 534 3.58 -2.18 10.99
CA ASN A 534 2.74 -1.77 9.88
C ASN A 534 3.57 -1.24 8.69
N GLN A 535 4.67 -0.52 8.95
CA GLN A 535 5.57 -0.08 7.89
C GLN A 535 6.23 -1.27 7.17
N ILE A 536 6.68 -2.28 7.93
CA ILE A 536 7.25 -3.51 7.37
C ILE A 536 6.24 -4.22 6.47
N GLU A 537 4.98 -4.35 6.91
CA GLU A 537 3.95 -5.03 6.12
C GLU A 537 3.67 -4.29 4.81
N ASN A 538 3.52 -2.97 4.87
CA ASN A 538 3.37 -2.14 3.67
C ASN A 538 4.56 -2.31 2.69
N ILE A 539 5.79 -2.42 3.21
CA ILE A 539 6.97 -2.63 2.36
C ILE A 539 6.92 -4.01 1.70
N LYS A 540 6.49 -5.07 2.40
CA LYS A 540 6.32 -6.40 1.80
C LYS A 540 5.28 -6.40 0.67
N GLU A 541 4.19 -5.66 0.84
CA GLU A 541 3.18 -5.49 -0.21
C GLU A 541 3.76 -4.79 -1.44
N VAL A 542 4.50 -3.68 -1.25
CA VAL A 542 5.19 -2.98 -2.33
C VAL A 542 6.19 -3.90 -3.05
N VAL A 543 6.95 -4.70 -2.30
CA VAL A 543 7.89 -5.69 -2.88
C VAL A 543 7.14 -6.74 -3.70
N THR A 544 5.99 -7.21 -3.22
CA THR A 544 5.14 -8.19 -3.92
C THR A 544 4.62 -7.60 -5.23
N ILE A 545 4.05 -6.39 -5.20
CA ILE A 545 3.57 -5.68 -6.40
C ILE A 545 4.72 -5.45 -7.40
N THR A 546 5.89 -5.08 -6.91
CA THR A 546 7.07 -4.85 -7.76
C THR A 546 7.51 -6.14 -8.44
N LYS A 547 7.47 -7.26 -7.71
CA LYS A 547 7.78 -8.59 -8.26
C LYS A 547 6.77 -8.98 -9.34
N ASP A 548 5.48 -8.72 -9.13
CA ASP A 548 4.45 -9.01 -10.11
C ASP A 548 4.58 -8.13 -11.37
N MET A 549 4.90 -6.85 -11.21
CA MET A 549 5.19 -5.95 -12.34
C MET A 549 6.41 -6.43 -13.15
N LEU A 550 7.46 -6.89 -12.48
CA LEU A 550 8.63 -7.47 -13.14
C LEU A 550 8.27 -8.74 -13.90
N ASN A 551 7.41 -9.60 -13.33
CA ASN A 551 6.93 -10.81 -14.01
C ASN A 551 6.11 -10.47 -15.26
N ILE A 552 5.24 -9.46 -15.20
CA ILE A 552 4.47 -8.97 -16.36
C ILE A 552 5.43 -8.48 -17.45
N ARG A 553 6.42 -7.64 -17.10
CA ARG A 553 7.43 -7.14 -18.04
C ARG A 553 8.23 -8.27 -18.70
N ASN A 554 8.62 -9.28 -17.92
CA ASN A 554 9.32 -10.44 -18.46
C ASN A 554 8.45 -11.22 -19.45
N MET A 555 7.17 -11.42 -19.14
CA MET A 555 6.22 -12.08 -20.05
C MET A 555 6.00 -11.26 -21.33
N GLU A 556 5.87 -9.94 -21.24
CA GLU A 556 5.77 -9.05 -22.42
C GLU A 556 7.04 -9.13 -23.28
N HIS A 557 8.21 -9.16 -22.65
CA HIS A 557 9.48 -9.33 -23.35
C HIS A 557 9.55 -10.67 -24.10
N GLU A 558 9.18 -11.78 -23.46
CA GLU A 558 9.12 -13.10 -24.12
C GLU A 558 8.13 -13.12 -25.29
N GLN A 559 6.97 -12.49 -25.15
CA GLN A 559 5.99 -12.37 -26.23
C GLN A 559 6.53 -11.54 -27.41
N LEU A 560 7.19 -10.41 -27.14
CA LEU A 560 7.83 -9.58 -28.17
C LEU A 560 8.97 -10.32 -28.86
N GLN A 561 9.80 -11.03 -28.09
CA GLN A 561 10.87 -11.86 -28.63
C GLN A 561 10.32 -12.93 -29.57
N THR A 562 9.27 -13.65 -29.15
CA THR A 562 8.61 -14.66 -30.00
C THR A 562 8.03 -14.05 -31.29
N ARG A 563 7.44 -12.85 -31.21
CA ARG A 563 6.95 -12.13 -32.40
C ARG A 563 8.09 -11.73 -33.33
N PHE A 564 9.21 -11.29 -32.77
CA PHE A 564 10.39 -10.92 -33.55
C PHE A 564 11.00 -12.12 -34.28
N GLU A 565 11.17 -13.25 -33.59
CA GLU A 565 11.67 -14.50 -34.18
C GLU A 565 10.75 -15.01 -35.32
N ASN A 566 9.43 -14.88 -35.16
CA ASN A 566 8.47 -15.22 -36.22
C ASN A 566 8.58 -14.28 -37.43
N ILE A 567 8.74 -12.97 -37.22
CA ILE A 567 8.93 -11.99 -38.30
C ILE A 567 10.25 -12.26 -39.04
N ASP A 568 11.33 -12.52 -38.31
CA ASP A 568 12.63 -12.80 -38.89
C ASP A 568 12.60 -14.08 -39.73
N SER A 569 11.94 -15.14 -39.24
CA SER A 569 11.72 -16.37 -39.98
C SER A 569 10.91 -16.14 -41.27
N ARG A 570 9.87 -15.30 -41.23
CA ARG A 570 9.08 -14.93 -42.42
C ARG A 570 9.90 -14.13 -43.42
N MET A 571 10.66 -13.16 -42.96
CA MET A 571 11.54 -12.34 -43.80
C MET A 571 12.61 -13.21 -44.48
N GLN A 572 13.17 -14.19 -43.77
CA GLN A 572 14.11 -15.15 -44.34
C GLN A 572 13.45 -16.00 -45.43
N ALA A 573 12.24 -16.53 -45.19
CA ALA A 573 11.50 -17.27 -46.20
C ALA A 573 11.15 -16.42 -47.44
N GLU A 574 10.81 -15.14 -47.25
CA GLU A 574 10.52 -14.21 -48.34
C GLU A 574 11.78 -13.90 -49.18
N ARG A 575 12.94 -13.72 -48.54
CA ARG A 575 14.24 -13.58 -49.23
C ARG A 575 14.58 -14.82 -50.06
N GLU A 576 14.34 -16.00 -49.52
CA GLU A 576 14.54 -17.27 -50.22
C GLU A 576 13.59 -17.40 -51.42
N GLN A 577 12.32 -17.01 -51.26
CA GLN A 577 11.33 -16.97 -52.34
C GLN A 577 11.71 -15.97 -53.44
N GLN A 578 12.16 -14.77 -53.08
CA GLN A 578 12.64 -13.77 -54.03
C GLN A 578 13.84 -14.31 -54.82
N THR A 579 14.82 -14.88 -54.13
CA THR A 579 16.00 -15.49 -54.75
C THR A 579 15.61 -16.60 -55.75
N LEU A 580 14.61 -17.41 -55.41
CA LEU A 580 14.10 -18.45 -56.30
C LEU A 580 13.38 -17.85 -57.52
N LEU A 581 12.60 -16.79 -57.34
CA LEU A 581 11.89 -16.11 -58.43
C LEU A 581 12.86 -15.44 -59.40
N GLU A 582 13.92 -14.81 -58.90
CA GLU A 582 15.01 -14.26 -59.71
C GLU A 582 15.69 -15.36 -60.56
N LYS A 583 15.97 -16.53 -59.97
CA LYS A 583 16.50 -17.69 -60.72
C LYS A 583 15.54 -18.18 -61.80
N LYS A 584 14.23 -18.27 -61.50
CA LYS A 584 13.20 -18.66 -62.48
C LYS A 584 13.10 -17.66 -63.62
N LEU A 585 13.14 -16.37 -63.31
CA LEU A 585 13.10 -15.31 -64.30
C LEU A 585 14.33 -15.39 -65.21
N ALA A 586 15.54 -15.52 -64.65
CA ALA A 586 16.76 -15.68 -65.42
C ALA A 586 16.71 -16.91 -66.36
N ALA A 587 16.21 -18.05 -65.87
CA ALA A 587 16.03 -19.25 -66.69
C ALA A 587 15.00 -19.04 -67.81
N SER A 588 13.87 -18.38 -67.52
CA SER A 588 12.84 -18.05 -68.50
C SER A 588 13.35 -17.09 -69.57
N THR A 589 14.10 -16.06 -69.19
CA THR A 589 14.71 -15.11 -70.14
C THR A 589 15.70 -15.81 -71.03
N LYS A 590 16.54 -16.71 -70.48
CA LYS A 590 17.45 -17.52 -71.27
C LYS A 590 16.69 -18.39 -72.28
N ALA A 591 15.67 -19.13 -71.85
CA ALA A 591 14.87 -19.97 -72.74
C ALA A 591 14.16 -19.18 -73.85
N TYR A 592 13.68 -17.96 -73.54
CA TYR A 592 13.10 -17.07 -74.54
C TYR A 592 14.14 -16.63 -75.57
N ASN A 593 15.34 -16.26 -75.15
CA ASN A 593 16.43 -15.88 -76.05
C ASN A 593 16.84 -17.07 -76.94
N ASP A 594 17.01 -18.26 -76.35
CA ASP A 594 17.34 -19.48 -77.10
C ASP A 594 16.25 -19.79 -78.16
N LEU A 595 14.97 -19.66 -77.81
CA LEU A 595 13.85 -19.85 -78.73
C LEU A 595 13.82 -18.80 -79.84
N LYS A 596 14.12 -17.54 -79.51
CA LYS A 596 14.19 -16.43 -80.47
C LYS A 596 15.32 -16.67 -81.48
N ASP A 597 16.49 -17.08 -81.00
CA ASP A 597 17.64 -17.40 -81.85
C ASP A 597 17.31 -18.57 -82.79
N GLU A 598 16.64 -19.61 -82.28
CA GLU A 598 16.20 -20.74 -83.10
C GLU A 598 15.15 -20.33 -84.15
N TYR A 599 14.20 -19.48 -83.78
CA TYR A 599 13.24 -18.92 -84.73
C TYR A 599 13.94 -18.10 -85.82
N THR A 600 14.93 -17.27 -85.47
CA THR A 600 15.72 -16.53 -86.45
C THR A 600 16.44 -17.46 -87.42
N LYS A 601 17.09 -18.53 -86.93
CA LYS A 601 17.71 -19.56 -87.78
C LYS A 601 16.70 -20.25 -88.70
N GLN A 602 15.51 -20.59 -88.19
CA GLN A 602 14.46 -21.21 -89.01
C GLN A 602 14.01 -20.28 -90.15
N VAL A 603 13.88 -18.98 -89.87
CA VAL A 603 13.54 -17.97 -90.89
C VAL A 603 14.64 -17.85 -91.94
N GLU A 604 15.91 -17.85 -91.54
CA GLU A 604 17.05 -17.84 -92.47
C GLU A 604 17.07 -19.09 -93.35
N LEU A 605 16.93 -20.28 -92.75
CA LEU A 605 16.85 -21.55 -93.48
C LEU A 605 15.69 -21.57 -94.48
N PHE A 606 14.53 -21.05 -94.09
CA PHE A 606 13.37 -20.97 -94.98
C PHE A 606 13.64 -20.04 -96.18
N LYS A 607 14.29 -18.89 -95.96
CA LYS A 607 14.70 -17.99 -97.05
C LYS A 607 15.69 -18.66 -98.00
N ASP A 608 16.67 -19.40 -97.48
CA ASP A 608 17.64 -20.13 -98.29
C ASP A 608 16.98 -21.22 -99.13
N ILE A 609 16.04 -21.97 -98.53
CA ILE A 609 15.24 -22.98 -99.23
C ILE A 609 14.39 -22.32 -100.32
N GLN A 610 13.68 -21.22 -100.02
CA GLN A 610 12.89 -20.49 -101.01
C GLN A 610 13.76 -20.05 -102.19
N LYS A 611 14.92 -19.43 -101.92
CA LYS A 611 15.87 -19.02 -102.94
C LYS A 611 16.30 -20.20 -103.83
N THR A 612 16.68 -21.31 -103.23
CA THR A 612 17.08 -22.53 -103.96
C THR A 612 15.95 -23.07 -104.85
N TYR A 613 14.70 -23.06 -104.37
CA TYR A 613 13.55 -23.48 -105.18
C TYR A 613 13.26 -22.49 -106.32
N THR A 614 13.40 -21.18 -106.08
CA THR A 614 13.26 -20.17 -107.13
C THR A 614 14.30 -20.38 -108.22
N GLU A 615 15.57 -20.57 -107.87
CA GLU A 615 16.65 -20.87 -108.82
C GLU A 615 16.37 -22.16 -109.61
N LYS A 616 15.91 -23.24 -108.96
CA LYS A 616 15.51 -24.48 -109.65
C LYS A 616 14.34 -24.27 -110.61
N ILE A 617 13.34 -23.48 -110.23
CA ILE A 617 12.20 -23.15 -111.10
C ILE A 617 12.67 -22.35 -112.32
N GLU A 618 13.59 -21.39 -112.14
CA GLU A 618 14.17 -20.63 -113.25
C GLU A 618 14.93 -21.55 -114.21
N LEU A 619 15.80 -22.44 -113.70
CA LEU A 619 16.50 -23.43 -114.52
C LEU A 619 15.54 -24.33 -115.32
N ILE A 620 14.48 -24.84 -114.67
CA ILE A 620 13.45 -25.66 -115.35
C ILE A 620 12.71 -24.86 -116.42
N LYS A 621 12.43 -23.57 -116.18
CA LYS A 621 11.81 -22.69 -117.19
C LYS A 621 12.72 -22.50 -118.39
N GLU A 622 14.01 -22.23 -118.15
CA GLU A 622 15.01 -22.09 -119.21
C GLU A 622 15.14 -23.38 -120.04
N GLU A 623 15.22 -24.54 -119.38
CA GLU A 623 15.30 -25.84 -120.05
C GLU A 623 14.02 -26.15 -120.85
N ALA A 624 12.84 -25.84 -120.29
CA ALA A 624 11.57 -25.96 -121.00
C ALA A 624 11.49 -25.06 -122.23
N GLU A 625 12.02 -23.83 -122.17
CA GLU A 625 12.13 -22.94 -123.33
C GLU A 625 13.11 -23.46 -124.39
N GLN A 626 14.26 -23.99 -123.99
CA GLN A 626 15.22 -24.61 -124.90
C GLN A 626 14.59 -25.80 -125.64
N VAL A 627 13.91 -26.71 -124.93
CA VAL A 627 13.19 -27.84 -125.52
C VAL A 627 12.09 -27.36 -126.47
N ARG A 628 11.39 -26.28 -126.15
CA ARG A 628 10.36 -25.67 -127.02
C ARG A 628 10.98 -25.11 -128.31
N ASN A 629 12.14 -24.49 -128.22
CA ASN A 629 12.81 -23.84 -129.35
C ASN A 629 13.59 -24.84 -130.24
N GLY A 630 14.08 -25.96 -129.69
CA GLY A 630 14.75 -27.04 -130.44
C GLY A 630 13.82 -28.01 -131.17
N ARG A 631 12.49 -27.82 -131.09
CA ARG A 631 11.47 -28.59 -131.83
C ARG A 631 10.94 -27.91 -133.10
N LYS A 632 11.60 -26.84 -133.56
CA LYS A 632 11.45 -26.32 -134.93
C LYS A 632 12.47 -26.98 -135.83
#